data_AF-A0A955CSI2-F1
#
_entry.id   AF-A0A955CSI2-F1
#
_cell.length_a   1.000
_cell.length_b   1.000
_cell.length_c   1.000
_cell.angle_alpha   90.00
_cell.angle_beta   90.00
_cell.angle_gamma   90.00
#
_symmetry.space_group_name_H-M   'P 1'
#
loop_
_entity.id
_entity.type
_entity.pdbx_description
1 polymer ?
#
loop_
_entity_poly.entity_id
_entity_poly.type
_entity_poly.pdbx_seq_one_letter_code
_entity_poly.pdbx_strand_id
1 'polypeptide(L)'
;MDERQKQQLMMAGVVGLMALGGAISFWIGPGSSNAQPVTTKPATITVNAIVRDFRSYEETGGHPDFQQYNGARIKLAKLALDENNKPVFSSSWGQNVTGKFKDNKGRHIGWMHHNSALGDIAATVANVVENDANKRLTSEERFSQWYRNTPGVNLSKLVQITLVYDEDKGTYVFDSDEHEPYKSLGGFFPIDDDLFGNYEGYDNGAHNFHFTTEIDTTFVYDATADQIFTFTGDDDVWVFINDQMVLDLGGIHGEDSQTIVLNRISGLEDGKQYSLRIFHAERHTTKSNFRMETTIQLRSAELPQTDMTYD
;
A
#
# COMPACT_ATOMS: atom_id res chain seq x y z
N MET A 1 -12.82 -51.17 56.40
CA MET A 1 -12.67 -51.93 57.65
C MET A 1 -11.23 -52.43 57.66
N ASP A 2 -10.34 -51.68 58.29
CA ASP A 2 -9.90 -51.90 59.68
C ASP A 2 -8.55 -52.63 59.60
N GLU A 3 -7.46 -52.31 60.29
CA GLU A 3 -7.21 -51.36 61.36
C GLU A 3 -5.71 -51.44 61.71
N ARG A 4 -5.12 -50.32 62.12
CA ARG A 4 -4.20 -50.19 63.30
C ARG A 4 -2.90 -51.02 63.35
N GLN A 5 -1.72 -50.54 63.76
CA GLN A 5 -1.30 -49.32 64.45
C GLN A 5 0.21 -49.42 64.80
N LYS A 6 0.77 -48.28 65.26
CA LYS A 6 1.92 -48.08 66.19
C LYS A 6 3.33 -48.10 65.60
N GLN A 7 4.30 -47.31 66.07
CA GLN A 7 4.46 -46.03 66.80
C GLN A 7 5.97 -45.92 67.13
N GLN A 8 6.45 -44.72 67.50
CA GLN A 8 7.74 -44.37 68.16
C GLN A 8 8.93 -44.12 67.21
N LEU A 9 9.52 -42.92 67.04
CA LEU A 9 9.95 -41.77 67.87
C LEU A 9 11.43 -41.85 68.33
N MET A 10 12.26 -41.02 67.66
CA MET A 10 13.46 -40.26 68.11
C MET A 10 14.64 -40.95 68.82
N MET A 11 15.87 -40.71 68.32
CA MET A 11 16.87 -39.87 69.03
C MET A 11 18.18 -39.65 68.25
N ALA A 12 18.65 -38.39 68.32
CA ALA A 12 20.03 -37.86 68.41
C ALA A 12 21.07 -38.31 67.35
N GLY A 13 21.66 -37.39 66.57
CA GLY A 13 22.68 -36.41 67.00
C GLY A 13 24.06 -36.97 66.62
N VAL A 14 24.95 -36.31 65.86
CA VAL A 14 25.62 -35.04 66.14
C VAL A 14 26.18 -34.45 64.84
N VAL A 15 26.21 -33.13 64.85
CA VAL A 15 26.66 -32.15 63.86
C VAL A 15 28.18 -32.12 63.69
N GLY A 16 28.63 -31.91 62.46
CA GLY A 16 29.94 -31.32 62.13
C GLY A 16 29.82 -30.40 60.90
N LEU A 17 29.73 -29.08 61.12
CA LEU A 17 29.95 -28.01 60.13
C LEU A 17 31.44 -28.05 59.67
N MET A 18 31.93 -27.58 58.51
CA MET A 18 31.68 -26.47 57.56
C MET A 18 32.31 -26.91 56.20
N ALA A 19 32.05 -26.40 54.99
CA ALA A 19 31.33 -25.24 54.47
C ALA A 19 31.00 -25.44 52.97
N LEU A 20 29.78 -25.01 52.60
CA LEU A 20 29.37 -24.19 51.45
C LEU A 20 29.70 -24.62 50.01
N GLY A 21 28.63 -24.94 49.27
CA GLY A 21 28.57 -24.88 47.81
C GLY A 21 27.48 -25.76 47.18
N GLY A 22 26.22 -25.68 47.63
CA GLY A 22 25.13 -26.49 47.10
C GLY A 22 23.87 -25.69 46.78
N ALA A 23 23.30 -25.95 45.61
CA ALA A 23 21.86 -26.00 45.29
C ALA A 23 21.77 -26.57 43.86
N ILE A 24 21.63 -27.89 43.68
CA ILE A 24 20.42 -28.72 43.79
C ILE A 24 19.33 -28.26 42.81
N SER A 25 19.12 -29.14 41.83
CA SER A 25 18.11 -29.13 40.79
C SER A 25 16.69 -29.05 41.35
N PHE A 26 15.86 -28.15 40.82
CA PHE A 26 14.41 -28.18 40.99
C PHE A 26 13.74 -28.69 39.73
N TRP A 27 13.05 -29.82 39.89
CA TRP A 27 12.01 -30.30 38.99
C TRP A 27 10.80 -29.34 39.06
N ILE A 28 10.29 -28.89 37.90
CA ILE A 28 9.00 -28.18 37.80
C ILE A 28 8.09 -29.05 36.94
N GLY A 29 6.94 -29.45 37.50
CA GLY A 29 5.88 -30.19 36.82
C GLY A 29 5.15 -29.35 35.77
N PRO A 30 4.14 -29.91 35.07
CA PRO A 30 3.49 -29.23 33.96
C PRO A 30 2.57 -28.12 34.49
N GLY A 31 3.11 -26.91 34.57
CA GLY A 31 2.34 -25.69 34.75
C GLY A 31 1.72 -25.27 33.42
N SER A 32 0.41 -25.43 33.31
CA SER A 32 -0.42 -24.83 32.26
C SER A 32 -0.30 -23.29 32.34
N SER A 33 0.66 -22.70 31.64
CA SER A 33 0.59 -21.29 31.26
C SER A 33 -0.22 -21.19 29.97
N ASN A 34 -1.54 -21.10 30.10
CA ASN A 34 -2.38 -20.50 29.07
C ASN A 34 -2.10 -18.98 29.05
N ALA A 35 -0.92 -18.60 28.58
CA ALA A 35 -0.73 -17.28 28.01
C ALA A 35 -1.11 -17.43 26.54
N GLN A 36 -2.35 -17.07 26.21
CA GLN A 36 -2.70 -16.75 24.83
C GLN A 36 -1.64 -15.74 24.33
N PRO A 37 -1.03 -15.92 23.15
CA PRO A 37 -0.20 -14.87 22.60
C PRO A 37 -1.10 -13.65 22.47
N VAL A 38 -0.85 -12.61 23.28
CA VAL A 38 -1.44 -11.30 23.04
C VAL A 38 -0.81 -10.85 21.74
N THR A 39 -1.49 -11.09 20.62
CA THR A 39 -1.08 -10.59 19.32
C THR A 39 -1.34 -9.09 19.32
N THR A 40 -0.47 -8.33 19.99
CA THR A 40 -0.51 -6.87 19.92
C THR A 40 -0.23 -6.49 18.49
N LYS A 41 -1.18 -5.79 17.85
CA LYS A 41 -0.97 -5.18 16.54
C LYS A 41 0.31 -4.32 16.60
N PRO A 42 1.23 -4.42 15.62
CA PRO A 42 2.42 -3.59 15.63
C PRO A 42 2.05 -2.11 15.54
N ALA A 43 2.82 -1.24 16.19
CA ALA A 43 2.56 0.21 16.16
C ALA A 43 2.74 0.82 14.77
N THR A 44 3.54 0.19 13.91
CA THR A 44 3.77 0.62 12.53
C THR A 44 3.81 -0.56 11.57
N ILE A 45 3.57 -0.26 10.30
CA ILE A 45 3.80 -1.15 9.16
C ILE A 45 4.65 -0.38 8.15
N THR A 46 5.75 -0.97 7.69
CA THR A 46 6.56 -0.39 6.62
C THR A 46 6.39 -1.21 5.34
N VAL A 47 6.17 -0.52 4.24
CA VAL A 47 6.18 -1.09 2.89
C VAL A 47 7.29 -0.43 2.07
N ASN A 48 7.87 -1.21 1.16
CA ASN A 48 8.85 -0.70 0.21
C ASN A 48 8.12 -0.19 -1.05
N ALA A 49 8.55 0.95 -1.54
CA ALA A 49 8.11 1.54 -2.79
C ALA A 49 9.31 1.72 -3.73
N ILE A 50 9.14 1.37 -5.00
CA ILE A 50 10.07 1.76 -6.05
C ILE A 50 9.55 3.04 -6.67
N VAL A 51 10.30 4.13 -6.49
CA VAL A 51 10.02 5.40 -7.15
C VAL A 51 10.85 5.48 -8.42
N ARG A 52 10.22 5.86 -9.54
CA ARG A 52 10.93 6.09 -10.82
C ARG A 52 10.70 7.50 -11.29
N ASP A 53 11.78 8.20 -11.56
CA ASP A 53 11.83 9.61 -11.93
C ASP A 53 11.95 9.78 -13.45
N PHE A 54 11.20 10.74 -13.99
CA PHE A 54 11.08 11.06 -15.40
C PHE A 54 11.36 12.54 -15.60
N ARG A 55 11.86 12.89 -16.78
CA ARG A 55 11.92 14.30 -17.20
C ARG A 55 10.55 14.75 -17.72
N SER A 56 10.21 16.01 -17.48
CA SER A 56 9.03 16.67 -18.07
C SER A 56 9.07 16.56 -19.60
N TYR A 57 7.91 16.49 -20.26
CA TYR A 57 7.84 16.48 -21.73
C TYR A 57 8.52 17.70 -22.39
N GLU A 58 8.67 18.81 -21.65
CA GLU A 58 9.29 20.05 -22.12
C GLU A 58 10.83 19.98 -22.11
N GLU A 59 11.40 19.06 -21.35
CA GLU A 59 12.84 18.90 -21.23
C GLU A 59 13.44 18.03 -22.35
N THR A 60 14.73 18.19 -22.60
CA THR A 60 15.45 17.30 -23.54
C THR A 60 15.45 15.87 -22.98
N GLY A 61 14.92 14.93 -23.76
CA GLY A 61 14.74 13.54 -23.29
C GLY A 61 13.52 13.33 -22.40
N GLY A 62 12.62 14.32 -22.33
CA GLY A 62 11.35 14.29 -21.62
C GLY A 62 10.44 13.12 -22.01
N HIS A 63 9.71 12.60 -21.04
CA HIS A 63 8.68 11.60 -21.30
C HIS A 63 7.36 12.29 -21.65
N PRO A 64 6.71 11.95 -22.78
CA PRO A 64 5.57 12.72 -23.31
C PRO A 64 4.29 12.64 -22.48
N ASP A 65 4.27 11.83 -21.42
CA ASP A 65 3.14 11.72 -20.50
C ASP A 65 3.26 12.57 -19.24
N PHE A 66 4.44 13.15 -18.95
CA PHE A 66 4.66 13.92 -17.72
C PHE A 66 4.58 15.42 -18.05
N GLN A 67 3.65 16.13 -17.41
CA GLN A 67 3.26 17.55 -17.61
C GLN A 67 2.47 17.87 -18.91
N GLN A 68 2.27 16.91 -19.81
CA GLN A 68 1.68 17.16 -21.14
C GLN A 68 0.13 17.25 -21.15
N TYR A 69 -0.54 16.54 -20.24
CA TYR A 69 -1.99 16.32 -20.28
C TYR A 69 -2.68 16.87 -19.03
N ASN A 70 -4.01 16.85 -19.01
CA ASN A 70 -4.79 17.23 -17.83
C ASN A 70 -6.18 16.54 -17.84
N GLY A 71 -6.73 16.22 -16.68
CA GLY A 71 -8.12 15.82 -16.47
C GLY A 71 -8.32 14.33 -16.19
N ALA A 72 -9.08 14.05 -15.13
CA ALA A 72 -9.43 12.71 -14.66
C ALA A 72 -10.03 11.80 -15.76
N ARG A 73 -9.67 10.52 -15.73
CA ARG A 73 -10.20 9.44 -16.57
C ARG A 73 -10.09 8.08 -15.89
N ILE A 74 -11.18 7.33 -15.91
CA ILE A 74 -11.11 5.88 -15.64
C ILE A 74 -10.73 5.12 -16.91
N LYS A 75 -10.28 3.87 -16.75
CA LYS A 75 -10.01 2.90 -17.84
C LYS A 75 -8.87 3.30 -18.80
N LEU A 76 -7.92 4.09 -18.30
CA LEU A 76 -6.64 4.31 -18.99
C LEU A 76 -5.78 3.04 -18.96
N ALA A 77 -5.84 2.27 -17.87
CA ALA A 77 -5.22 0.95 -17.73
C ALA A 77 -6.26 -0.19 -17.78
N LYS A 78 -5.81 -1.40 -18.16
CA LYS A 78 -6.63 -2.62 -18.18
C LYS A 78 -6.88 -3.13 -16.77
N LEU A 79 -7.95 -3.91 -16.60
CA LEU A 79 -8.31 -4.54 -15.32
C LEU A 79 -7.30 -5.59 -14.84
N ALA A 80 -6.51 -6.18 -15.73
CA ALA A 80 -5.51 -7.18 -15.40
C ALA A 80 -4.09 -6.61 -15.56
N LEU A 81 -3.19 -7.03 -14.68
CA LEU A 81 -1.75 -6.83 -14.85
C LEU A 81 -1.19 -7.72 -15.97
N ASP A 82 -0.02 -7.38 -16.48
CA ASP A 82 0.77 -8.28 -17.33
C ASP A 82 1.53 -9.34 -16.52
N GLU A 83 2.25 -10.21 -17.23
CA GLU A 83 3.07 -11.28 -16.68
C GLU A 83 4.19 -10.82 -15.73
N ASN A 84 4.57 -9.53 -15.77
CA ASN A 84 5.57 -8.93 -14.87
C ASN A 84 4.91 -8.13 -13.74
N ASN A 85 3.61 -8.35 -13.52
CA ASN A 85 2.79 -7.68 -12.53
C ASN A 85 2.76 -6.15 -12.73
N LYS A 86 2.73 -5.65 -13.97
CA LYS A 86 2.66 -4.21 -14.26
C LYS A 86 1.32 -3.80 -14.88
N PRO A 87 0.85 -2.56 -14.65
CA PRO A 87 -0.34 -2.03 -15.32
C PRO A 87 -0.17 -2.08 -16.84
N VAL A 88 -1.22 -2.47 -17.53
CA VAL A 88 -1.23 -2.57 -18.99
C VAL A 88 -2.09 -1.46 -19.56
N PHE A 89 -1.59 -0.79 -20.59
CA PHE A 89 -2.33 0.25 -21.30
C PHE A 89 -3.67 -0.28 -21.84
N SER A 90 -4.72 0.51 -21.67
CA SER A 90 -6.06 0.25 -22.21
C SER A 90 -6.45 1.30 -23.25
N SER A 91 -6.28 2.59 -22.93
CA SER A 91 -6.74 3.68 -23.78
C SER A 91 -5.95 4.96 -23.54
N SER A 92 -5.72 5.72 -24.61
CA SER A 92 -5.18 7.08 -24.53
C SER A 92 -6.21 8.10 -24.04
N TRP A 93 -7.50 7.77 -24.04
CA TRP A 93 -8.59 8.71 -23.78
C TRP A 93 -9.42 8.36 -22.56
N GLY A 94 -9.54 7.06 -22.23
CA GLY A 94 -10.33 6.56 -21.11
C GLY A 94 -11.81 6.95 -21.21
N GLN A 95 -12.47 7.06 -20.06
CA GLN A 95 -13.87 7.51 -19.95
C GLN A 95 -14.02 8.60 -18.90
N ASN A 96 -14.97 9.52 -19.13
CA ASN A 96 -15.40 10.51 -18.15
C ASN A 96 -16.24 9.83 -17.06
N VAL A 97 -16.06 10.28 -15.82
CA VAL A 97 -16.98 9.99 -14.71
C VAL A 97 -17.55 11.30 -14.19
N THR A 98 -18.86 11.37 -14.03
CA THR A 98 -19.56 12.49 -13.38
C THR A 98 -20.26 12.01 -12.13
N GLY A 99 -19.89 12.60 -10.99
CA GLY A 99 -20.27 12.10 -9.66
C GLY A 99 -19.28 11.06 -9.13
N LYS A 100 -19.66 10.36 -8.07
CA LYS A 100 -18.86 9.32 -7.42
C LYS A 100 -19.69 8.06 -7.26
N PHE A 101 -19.11 6.90 -7.59
CA PHE A 101 -19.73 5.63 -7.23
C PHE A 101 -19.67 5.50 -5.71
N LYS A 102 -20.79 5.17 -5.06
CA LYS A 102 -20.80 5.03 -3.60
C LYS A 102 -21.45 3.74 -3.19
N ASP A 103 -20.94 3.14 -2.13
CA ASP A 103 -21.66 2.05 -1.49
C ASP A 103 -22.84 2.59 -0.65
N ASN A 104 -23.63 1.67 -0.09
CA ASN A 104 -24.76 2.00 0.77
C ASN A 104 -24.39 2.70 2.10
N LYS A 105 -23.10 2.78 2.45
CA LYS A 105 -22.59 3.58 3.58
C LYS A 105 -22.08 4.95 3.14
N GLY A 106 -22.17 5.27 1.85
CA GLY A 106 -21.74 6.55 1.28
C GLY A 106 -20.24 6.64 0.96
N ARG A 107 -19.48 5.54 1.11
CA ARG A 107 -18.04 5.50 0.81
C ARG A 107 -17.84 5.55 -0.71
N HIS A 108 -16.90 6.36 -1.20
CA HIS A 108 -16.53 6.35 -2.62
C HIS A 108 -15.83 5.04 -2.94
N ILE A 109 -16.37 4.26 -3.87
CA ILE A 109 -15.82 2.96 -4.30
C ILE A 109 -15.44 3.01 -5.78
N GLY A 110 -14.53 2.13 -6.20
CA GLY A 110 -14.22 1.96 -7.62
C GLY A 110 -15.45 1.53 -8.44
N TRP A 111 -15.52 1.98 -9.70
CA TRP A 111 -16.66 1.70 -10.60
C TRP A 111 -16.92 0.21 -10.81
N MET A 112 -15.88 -0.62 -10.71
CA MET A 112 -15.95 -2.08 -10.81
C MET A 112 -16.65 -2.75 -9.62
N HIS A 113 -16.78 -2.07 -8.48
CA HIS A 113 -17.38 -2.64 -7.27
C HIS A 113 -18.85 -2.27 -7.09
N HIS A 114 -19.41 -1.41 -7.95
CA HIS A 114 -20.79 -0.97 -7.84
C HIS A 114 -21.77 -2.13 -8.04
N ASN A 115 -22.71 -2.26 -7.11
CA ASN A 115 -23.78 -3.24 -7.16
C ASN A 115 -25.08 -2.61 -6.64
N SER A 116 -26.02 -2.32 -7.55
CA SER A 116 -27.30 -1.70 -7.20
C SER A 116 -28.15 -2.57 -6.27
N ALA A 117 -27.99 -3.89 -6.28
CA ALA A 117 -28.70 -4.78 -5.37
C ALA A 117 -28.28 -4.60 -3.90
N LEU A 118 -27.10 -4.03 -3.64
CA LEU A 118 -26.62 -3.70 -2.29
C LEU A 118 -27.05 -2.28 -1.85
N GLY A 119 -27.78 -1.55 -2.69
CA GLY A 119 -28.19 -0.16 -2.42
C GLY A 119 -27.11 0.88 -2.75
N ASP A 120 -26.17 0.53 -3.60
CA ASP A 120 -25.12 1.43 -4.05
C ASP A 120 -25.66 2.54 -4.98
N ILE A 121 -24.91 3.63 -5.06
CA ILE A 121 -25.18 4.79 -5.93
C ILE A 121 -24.20 4.75 -7.10
N ALA A 122 -24.72 4.73 -8.32
CA ALA A 122 -23.91 4.83 -9.52
C ALA A 122 -23.49 6.27 -9.82
N ALA A 123 -22.26 6.46 -10.32
CA ALA A 123 -21.90 7.65 -11.08
C ALA A 123 -22.24 7.47 -12.56
N THR A 124 -22.21 8.56 -13.32
CA THR A 124 -22.40 8.52 -14.77
C THR A 124 -21.06 8.33 -15.46
N VAL A 125 -20.95 7.30 -16.31
CA VAL A 125 -19.76 7.04 -17.13
C VAL A 125 -20.08 7.37 -18.58
N ALA A 126 -19.21 8.14 -19.23
CA ALA A 126 -19.38 8.54 -20.63
C ALA A 126 -18.09 8.33 -21.42
N ASN A 127 -18.25 7.80 -22.64
CA ASN A 127 -17.18 7.82 -23.64
C ASN A 127 -16.83 9.26 -24.00
N VAL A 128 -15.58 9.45 -24.42
CA VAL A 128 -15.11 10.75 -24.93
C VAL A 128 -14.82 10.64 -26.41
N VAL A 129 -14.85 11.76 -27.11
CA VAL A 129 -14.43 11.81 -28.51
C VAL A 129 -12.92 11.60 -28.56
N GLU A 130 -12.47 10.62 -29.34
CA GLU A 130 -11.05 10.30 -29.49
C GLU A 130 -10.34 11.33 -30.39
N ASN A 131 -9.90 12.42 -29.78
CA ASN A 131 -9.10 13.47 -30.40
C ASN A 131 -8.02 13.96 -29.43
N ASP A 132 -7.09 14.78 -29.92
CA ASP A 132 -5.95 15.24 -29.13
C ASP A 132 -6.36 16.04 -27.89
N ALA A 133 -7.46 16.80 -27.96
CA ALA A 133 -7.98 17.56 -26.82
C ALA A 133 -8.45 16.68 -25.65
N ASN A 134 -8.90 15.45 -25.94
CA ASN A 134 -9.38 14.49 -24.93
C ASN A 134 -8.33 13.45 -24.53
N LYS A 135 -7.13 13.50 -25.10
CA LYS A 135 -6.05 12.55 -24.84
C LYS A 135 -5.47 12.77 -23.43
N ARG A 136 -5.13 11.69 -22.72
CA ARG A 136 -4.51 11.68 -21.37
C ARG A 136 -3.23 10.88 -21.27
N LEU A 137 -3.00 9.97 -22.22
CA LEU A 137 -1.78 9.19 -22.36
C LEU A 137 -1.36 9.17 -23.82
N THR A 138 -0.06 9.20 -24.08
CA THR A 138 0.53 9.31 -25.41
C THR A 138 0.28 8.05 -26.25
N SER A 139 0.61 6.88 -25.72
CA SER A 139 0.48 5.59 -26.40
C SER A 139 0.77 4.43 -25.44
N GLU A 140 0.46 3.21 -25.87
CA GLU A 140 0.84 1.97 -25.17
C GLU A 140 2.36 1.85 -24.94
N GLU A 141 3.16 2.17 -25.96
CA GLU A 141 4.63 2.10 -25.87
C GLU A 141 5.17 2.98 -24.72
N ARG A 142 4.67 4.21 -24.63
CA ARG A 142 5.10 5.17 -23.59
C ARG A 142 4.60 4.75 -22.21
N PHE A 143 3.34 4.37 -22.09
CA PHE A 143 2.80 3.88 -20.82
C PHE A 143 3.55 2.65 -20.29
N SER A 144 4.03 1.76 -21.18
CA SER A 144 4.78 0.57 -20.77
C SER A 144 6.07 0.87 -20.00
N GLN A 145 6.61 2.10 -20.12
CA GLN A 145 7.85 2.57 -19.50
C GLN A 145 7.65 3.05 -18.05
N TRP A 146 6.42 3.37 -17.64
CA TRP A 146 6.14 4.03 -16.36
C TRP A 146 6.67 3.24 -15.15
N TYR A 147 6.36 1.94 -15.11
CA TYR A 147 6.72 1.07 -13.99
C TYR A 147 7.84 0.09 -14.35
N ARG A 148 8.72 0.48 -15.28
CA ARG A 148 9.86 -0.32 -15.74
C ARG A 148 11.11 0.54 -15.84
N ASN A 149 12.22 0.02 -15.32
CA ASN A 149 13.52 0.68 -15.47
C ASN A 149 13.91 0.65 -16.95
N THR A 150 13.92 1.82 -17.59
CA THR A 150 14.13 1.96 -19.02
C THR A 150 15.32 2.89 -19.25
N PRO A 151 16.49 2.36 -19.71
CA PRO A 151 17.69 3.16 -19.89
C PRO A 151 17.44 4.40 -20.76
N GLY A 152 17.89 5.55 -20.28
CA GLY A 152 17.71 6.84 -20.97
C GLY A 152 16.30 7.44 -20.86
N VAL A 153 15.35 6.78 -20.18
CA VAL A 153 13.99 7.28 -19.95
C VAL A 153 13.75 7.62 -18.48
N ASN A 154 14.13 6.74 -17.56
CA ASN A 154 13.93 6.96 -16.12
C ASN A 154 15.13 6.52 -15.27
N LEU A 155 15.18 7.06 -14.05
CA LEU A 155 16.03 6.57 -12.96
C LEU A 155 15.13 6.06 -11.82
N SER A 156 15.63 5.19 -10.94
CA SER A 156 14.81 4.60 -9.88
C SER A 156 15.49 4.58 -8.52
N LYS A 157 14.71 4.73 -7.45
CA LYS A 157 15.15 4.64 -6.06
C LYS A 157 14.14 3.85 -5.22
N LEU A 158 14.66 3.11 -4.22
CA LEU A 158 13.83 2.47 -3.21
C LEU A 158 13.52 3.46 -2.09
N VAL A 159 12.24 3.60 -1.74
CA VAL A 159 11.75 4.46 -0.66
C VAL A 159 10.90 3.62 0.28
N GLN A 160 11.01 3.87 1.59
CA GLN A 160 10.19 3.21 2.60
C GLN A 160 9.02 4.11 2.99
N ILE A 161 7.82 3.55 2.96
CA ILE A 161 6.60 4.22 3.43
C ILE A 161 6.15 3.53 4.70
N THR A 162 6.07 4.30 5.78
CA THR A 162 5.69 3.79 7.11
C THR A 162 4.30 4.28 7.47
N LEU A 163 3.37 3.33 7.62
CA LEU A 163 2.04 3.58 8.15
C LEU A 163 2.09 3.43 9.68
N VAL A 164 1.47 4.37 10.39
CA VAL A 164 1.38 4.39 11.86
C VAL A 164 -0.02 3.95 12.27
N TYR A 165 -0.13 3.12 13.31
CA TYR A 165 -1.41 2.71 13.86
C TYR A 165 -2.07 3.87 14.62
N ASP A 166 -3.23 4.28 14.16
CA ASP A 166 -4.13 5.22 14.81
C ASP A 166 -5.10 4.42 15.70
N GLU A 167 -4.90 4.48 17.02
CA GLU A 167 -5.72 3.74 17.99
C GLU A 167 -7.18 4.21 18.03
N ASP A 168 -7.42 5.49 17.77
CA ASP A 168 -8.77 6.09 17.80
C ASP A 168 -9.60 5.62 16.60
N LYS A 169 -8.97 5.50 15.43
CA LYS A 169 -9.61 5.00 14.20
C LYS A 169 -9.54 3.48 14.05
N GLY A 170 -8.59 2.83 14.73
CA GLY A 170 -8.29 1.41 14.55
C GLY A 170 -7.67 1.07 13.19
N THR A 171 -7.02 2.04 12.54
CA THR A 171 -6.44 1.94 11.19
C THR A 171 -4.94 2.22 11.19
N TYR A 172 -4.22 1.69 10.20
CA TYR A 172 -2.87 2.11 9.86
C TYR A 172 -2.95 3.25 8.85
N VAL A 173 -2.23 4.34 9.09
CA VAL A 173 -2.26 5.56 8.27
C VAL A 173 -0.85 5.97 7.86
N PHE A 174 -0.64 6.21 6.57
CA PHE A 174 0.39 7.09 6.05
C PHE A 174 -0.30 8.26 5.37
N ASP A 175 0.14 9.49 5.65
CA ASP A 175 -0.47 10.72 5.15
C ASP A 175 0.63 11.75 4.89
N SER A 176 0.86 12.09 3.61
CA SER A 176 1.91 13.04 3.22
C SER A 176 1.72 14.43 3.81
N ASP A 177 0.48 14.82 4.14
CA ASP A 177 0.17 16.15 4.63
C ASP A 177 0.39 16.26 6.14
N GLU A 178 0.40 15.12 6.85
CA GLU A 178 0.48 15.09 8.30
C GLU A 178 1.74 14.41 8.86
N HIS A 179 2.40 13.57 8.07
CA HIS A 179 3.57 12.81 8.52
C HIS A 179 4.88 13.35 7.92
N GLU A 180 5.89 13.46 8.78
CA GLU A 180 7.24 13.84 8.36
C GLU A 180 7.93 12.70 7.58
N PRO A 181 8.84 13.03 6.63
CA PRO A 181 9.30 14.38 6.28
C PRO A 181 8.36 15.14 5.33
N TYR A 182 7.35 14.48 4.78
CA TYR A 182 6.51 14.99 3.68
C TYR A 182 5.66 16.20 4.07
N LYS A 183 5.21 16.25 5.32
CA LYS A 183 4.52 17.41 5.88
C LYS A 183 5.35 18.69 5.73
N SER A 184 6.63 18.64 6.08
CA SER A 184 7.53 19.78 5.96
C SER A 184 7.88 20.11 4.50
N LEU A 185 7.78 19.14 3.60
CA LEU A 185 7.93 19.34 2.15
C LEU A 185 6.65 19.88 1.50
N GLY A 186 5.51 19.88 2.21
CA GLY A 186 4.22 20.34 1.68
C GLY A 186 3.55 19.36 0.71
N GLY A 187 3.96 18.08 0.71
CA GLY A 187 3.43 17.05 -0.16
C GLY A 187 4.32 15.80 -0.24
N PHE A 188 3.86 14.81 -0.99
CA PHE A 188 4.59 13.57 -1.21
C PHE A 188 5.69 13.74 -2.25
N PHE A 189 6.85 14.23 -1.81
CA PHE A 189 8.03 14.43 -2.65
C PHE A 189 9.19 13.50 -2.21
N PRO A 190 9.09 12.18 -2.48
CA PRO A 190 10.02 11.18 -1.94
C PRO A 190 11.43 11.22 -2.53
N ILE A 191 11.62 11.99 -3.58
CA ILE A 191 12.86 12.09 -4.34
C ILE A 191 13.24 13.56 -4.64
N ASP A 192 12.77 14.51 -3.84
CA ASP A 192 13.28 15.88 -3.87
C ASP A 192 14.81 15.89 -3.72
N ASP A 193 15.46 16.74 -4.51
CA ASP A 193 16.91 16.94 -4.62
C ASP A 193 17.71 15.68 -5.02
N ASP A 194 17.06 14.65 -5.57
CA ASP A 194 17.68 13.39 -6.02
C ASP A 194 17.38 13.09 -7.51
N LEU A 195 18.00 12.04 -8.05
CA LEU A 195 17.77 11.52 -9.40
C LEU A 195 17.94 12.59 -10.50
N PHE A 196 16.90 12.94 -11.27
CA PHE A 196 16.98 14.02 -12.26
C PHE A 196 16.82 15.42 -11.64
N GLY A 197 16.49 15.50 -10.36
CA GLY A 197 16.34 16.73 -9.59
C GLY A 197 14.92 17.31 -9.65
N ASN A 198 14.78 18.49 -9.07
CA ASN A 198 13.50 19.15 -8.96
C ASN A 198 13.13 19.87 -10.26
N TYR A 199 11.83 20.08 -10.44
CA TYR A 199 11.24 20.86 -11.51
C TYR A 199 10.61 22.13 -10.94
N GLU A 200 10.79 23.24 -11.63
CA GLU A 200 10.17 24.52 -11.27
C GLU A 200 8.67 24.46 -11.57
N GLY A 201 7.87 24.15 -10.54
CA GLY A 201 6.43 24.03 -10.64
C GLY A 201 5.69 25.37 -10.68
N TYR A 202 4.35 25.32 -10.75
CA TYR A 202 3.53 26.54 -10.83
C TYR A 202 3.51 27.34 -9.51
N ASP A 203 3.75 26.69 -8.37
CA ASP A 203 3.50 27.23 -7.03
C ASP A 203 4.77 27.68 -6.27
N ASN A 204 5.75 28.28 -6.96
CA ASN A 204 6.97 28.90 -6.37
C ASN A 204 7.84 27.99 -5.46
N GLY A 205 7.67 26.67 -5.54
CA GLY A 205 8.53 25.67 -4.92
C GLY A 205 9.03 24.68 -5.96
N ALA A 206 10.34 24.50 -6.03
CA ALA A 206 10.94 23.47 -6.88
C ALA A 206 10.86 22.12 -6.17
N HIS A 207 10.06 21.21 -6.72
CA HIS A 207 9.92 19.82 -6.26
C HIS A 207 10.07 18.85 -7.42
N ASN A 208 10.35 17.58 -7.13
CA ASN A 208 10.24 16.53 -8.13
C ASN A 208 8.76 16.12 -8.31
N PHE A 209 8.17 16.48 -9.45
CA PHE A 209 6.75 16.21 -9.80
C PHE A 209 6.56 15.13 -10.87
N HIS A 210 7.63 14.48 -11.34
CA HIS A 210 7.55 13.64 -12.53
C HIS A 210 7.99 12.23 -12.21
N PHE A 211 7.21 11.54 -11.39
CA PHE A 211 7.60 10.23 -10.92
C PHE A 211 6.45 9.24 -10.88
N THR A 212 6.80 7.96 -10.82
CA THR A 212 5.86 6.90 -10.49
C THR A 212 6.25 6.26 -9.17
N THR A 213 5.26 5.77 -8.43
CA THR A 213 5.45 5.01 -7.19
C THR A 213 4.82 3.63 -7.36
N GLU A 214 5.62 2.57 -7.17
CA GLU A 214 5.18 1.17 -7.22
C GLU A 214 5.37 0.51 -5.85
N ILE A 215 4.29 -0.01 -5.27
CA ILE A 215 4.32 -0.78 -4.02
C ILE A 215 3.83 -2.20 -4.32
N ASP A 216 4.59 -3.20 -3.88
CA ASP A 216 4.19 -4.62 -3.88
C ASP A 216 4.23 -5.16 -2.44
N THR A 217 3.08 -5.58 -1.94
CA THR A 217 2.89 -6.06 -0.58
C THR A 217 1.86 -7.18 -0.54
N THR A 218 1.77 -7.88 0.58
CA THR A 218 0.79 -8.96 0.75
C THR A 218 -0.03 -8.78 2.01
N PHE A 219 -1.19 -9.43 2.06
CA PHE A 219 -2.02 -9.47 3.26
C PHE A 219 -2.77 -10.81 3.33
N VAL A 220 -3.29 -11.15 4.51
CA VAL A 220 -4.20 -12.29 4.69
C VAL A 220 -5.63 -11.76 4.73
N TYR A 221 -6.48 -12.30 3.87
CA TYR A 221 -7.91 -11.99 3.87
C TYR A 221 -8.60 -12.66 5.05
N ASP A 222 -9.40 -11.90 5.79
CA ASP A 222 -10.23 -12.37 6.89
C ASP A 222 -11.69 -11.98 6.58
N ALA A 223 -12.50 -12.98 6.22
CA ALA A 223 -13.89 -12.77 5.84
C ALA A 223 -14.78 -12.39 7.02
N THR A 224 -14.32 -12.58 8.25
CA THR A 224 -15.03 -12.18 9.48
C THR A 224 -14.72 -10.74 9.87
N ALA A 225 -13.68 -10.14 9.30
CA ALA A 225 -13.29 -8.76 9.52
C ALA A 225 -13.83 -7.83 8.42
N ASP A 226 -14.12 -6.58 8.80
CA ASP A 226 -14.40 -5.51 7.84
C ASP A 226 -13.09 -4.90 7.33
N GLN A 227 -12.30 -5.71 6.60
CA GLN A 227 -11.03 -5.25 6.03
C GLN A 227 -11.26 -4.20 4.93
N ILE A 228 -10.62 -3.04 5.10
CA ILE A 228 -10.79 -1.86 4.26
C ILE A 228 -9.41 -1.28 3.93
N PHE A 229 -9.25 -0.81 2.70
CA PHE A 229 -8.12 0.01 2.26
C PHE A 229 -8.65 1.23 1.53
N THR A 230 -8.18 2.42 1.91
CA THR A 230 -8.49 3.68 1.25
C THR A 230 -7.20 4.29 0.76
N PHE A 231 -7.19 4.68 -0.52
CA PHE A 231 -6.17 5.54 -1.08
C PHE A 231 -6.76 6.93 -1.30
N THR A 232 -5.97 7.96 -1.00
CA THR A 232 -6.26 9.33 -1.37
C THR A 232 -5.01 9.94 -1.99
N GLY A 233 -5.16 10.60 -3.13
CA GLY A 233 -4.05 11.28 -3.80
C GLY A 233 -4.38 11.80 -5.18
N ASP A 234 -3.37 12.36 -5.80
CA ASP A 234 -3.26 12.81 -7.19
C ASP A 234 -1.91 12.33 -7.75
N ASP A 235 -1.69 12.17 -9.06
CA ASP A 235 -2.64 12.21 -10.16
C ASP A 235 -3.26 10.82 -10.40
N ASP A 236 -2.52 9.92 -11.08
CA ASP A 236 -3.03 8.61 -11.46
C ASP A 236 -2.82 7.59 -10.33
N VAL A 237 -3.87 6.82 -10.00
CA VAL A 237 -3.77 5.71 -9.05
C VAL A 237 -4.52 4.47 -9.54
N TRP A 238 -3.83 3.34 -9.54
CA TRP A 238 -4.43 2.01 -9.71
C TRP A 238 -3.99 1.09 -8.57
N VAL A 239 -4.96 0.40 -7.96
CA VAL A 239 -4.69 -0.65 -6.96
C VAL A 239 -5.19 -1.98 -7.49
N PHE A 240 -4.38 -3.01 -7.31
CA PHE A 240 -4.67 -4.37 -7.72
C PHE A 240 -4.63 -5.30 -6.52
N ILE A 241 -5.60 -6.21 -6.42
CA ILE A 241 -5.57 -7.34 -5.50
C ILE A 241 -5.62 -8.60 -6.35
N ASN A 242 -4.65 -9.50 -6.15
CA ASN A 242 -4.54 -10.74 -6.91
C ASN A 242 -4.63 -10.51 -8.44
N ASP A 243 -3.82 -9.57 -8.92
CA ASP A 243 -3.68 -9.18 -10.34
C ASP A 243 -4.94 -8.60 -10.99
N GLN A 244 -5.99 -8.30 -10.22
CA GLN A 244 -7.22 -7.64 -10.67
C GLN A 244 -7.33 -6.24 -10.08
N MET A 245 -7.63 -5.26 -10.93
CA MET A 245 -7.82 -3.87 -10.53
C MET A 245 -9.06 -3.74 -9.64
N VAL A 246 -8.87 -3.05 -8.52
CA VAL A 246 -9.89 -2.82 -7.49
C VAL A 246 -10.03 -1.34 -7.13
N LEU A 247 -9.18 -0.46 -7.66
CA LEU A 247 -9.24 0.99 -7.52
C LEU A 247 -8.74 1.62 -8.83
N ASP A 248 -9.47 2.63 -9.33
CA ASP A 248 -9.14 3.35 -10.56
C ASP A 248 -9.46 4.83 -10.38
N LEU A 249 -8.41 5.60 -10.10
CA LEU A 249 -8.36 7.06 -10.09
C LEU A 249 -7.35 7.50 -11.15
N GLY A 250 -7.58 7.10 -12.40
CA GLY A 250 -6.70 7.49 -13.51
C GLY A 250 -6.89 8.95 -13.96
N GLY A 251 -5.90 9.44 -14.70
CA GLY A 251 -5.83 10.77 -15.25
C GLY A 251 -5.41 11.82 -14.22
N ILE A 252 -5.06 13.00 -14.72
CA ILE A 252 -4.55 14.11 -13.91
C ILE A 252 -5.72 14.83 -13.24
N HIS A 253 -5.72 14.89 -11.91
CA HIS A 253 -6.79 15.46 -11.11
C HIS A 253 -6.24 15.90 -9.77
N GLY A 254 -6.83 16.90 -9.12
CA GLY A 254 -6.50 17.15 -7.71
C GLY A 254 -6.94 15.98 -6.83
N GLU A 255 -6.45 15.96 -5.59
CA GLU A 255 -6.76 14.94 -4.58
C GLU A 255 -8.18 14.34 -4.69
N ASP A 256 -8.26 13.03 -4.98
CA ASP A 256 -9.48 12.23 -4.85
C ASP A 256 -9.20 10.94 -4.09
N SER A 257 -10.26 10.29 -3.62
CA SER A 257 -10.17 9.14 -2.72
C SER A 257 -11.11 8.02 -3.13
N GLN A 258 -10.63 6.78 -3.10
CA GLN A 258 -11.46 5.58 -3.25
C GLN A 258 -11.17 4.58 -2.12
N THR A 259 -12.23 3.94 -1.65
CA THR A 259 -12.21 2.91 -0.62
C THR A 259 -12.51 1.54 -1.22
N ILE A 260 -11.63 0.60 -0.96
CA ILE A 260 -11.78 -0.82 -1.22
C ILE A 260 -12.31 -1.49 0.06
N VAL A 261 -13.41 -2.21 -0.05
CA VAL A 261 -13.97 -3.03 1.02
C VAL A 261 -13.79 -4.49 0.62
N LEU A 262 -12.92 -5.22 1.29
CA LEU A 262 -12.45 -6.53 0.79
C LEU A 262 -13.58 -7.56 0.69
N ASN A 263 -14.56 -7.52 1.60
CA ASN A 263 -15.75 -8.38 1.57
C ASN A 263 -16.66 -8.16 0.35
N ARG A 264 -16.39 -7.15 -0.47
CA ARG A 264 -17.09 -6.91 -1.74
C ARG A 264 -16.38 -7.54 -2.94
N ILE A 265 -15.13 -7.97 -2.78
CA ILE A 265 -14.33 -8.56 -3.85
C ILE A 265 -14.67 -10.04 -3.96
N SER A 266 -15.25 -10.44 -5.09
CA SER A 266 -15.53 -11.84 -5.38
C SER A 266 -14.22 -12.63 -5.58
N GLY A 267 -14.15 -13.85 -5.04
CA GLY A 267 -13.03 -14.76 -5.26
C GLY A 267 -11.93 -14.72 -4.20
N LEU A 268 -12.07 -13.86 -3.18
CA LEU A 268 -11.24 -13.97 -1.98
C LEU A 268 -11.77 -15.09 -1.07
N GLU A 269 -10.86 -15.91 -0.55
CA GLU A 269 -11.14 -17.03 0.35
C GLU A 269 -10.53 -16.75 1.72
N ASP A 270 -11.32 -16.99 2.77
CA ASP A 270 -10.93 -16.74 4.16
C ASP A 270 -9.61 -17.41 4.53
N GLY A 271 -8.72 -16.68 5.20
CA GLY A 271 -7.40 -17.13 5.62
C GLY A 271 -6.35 -17.24 4.51
N LYS A 272 -6.68 -16.98 3.23
CA LYS A 272 -5.68 -16.97 2.15
C LYS A 272 -4.90 -15.65 2.09
N GLN A 273 -3.65 -15.77 1.67
CA GLN A 273 -2.79 -14.63 1.38
C GLN A 273 -3.00 -14.14 -0.05
N TYR A 274 -3.04 -12.83 -0.23
CA TYR A 274 -3.19 -12.16 -1.52
C TYR A 274 -2.15 -11.05 -1.67
N SER A 275 -1.77 -10.76 -2.92
CA SER A 275 -1.01 -9.56 -3.26
C SER A 275 -1.90 -8.33 -3.21
N LEU A 276 -1.32 -7.21 -2.80
CA LEU A 276 -1.86 -5.87 -2.96
C LEU A 276 -0.77 -5.03 -3.63
N ARG A 277 -1.05 -4.53 -4.83
CA ARG A 277 -0.12 -3.70 -5.58
C ARG A 277 -0.72 -2.34 -5.85
N ILE A 278 0.08 -1.30 -5.62
CA ILE A 278 -0.33 0.09 -5.80
C ILE A 278 0.59 0.71 -6.84
N PHE A 279 -0.01 1.33 -7.84
CA PHE A 279 0.66 2.05 -8.90
C PHE A 279 0.15 3.47 -8.90
N HIS A 280 1.03 4.40 -8.57
CA HIS A 280 0.76 5.82 -8.57
C HIS A 280 1.68 6.52 -9.57
N ALA A 281 1.22 7.61 -10.19
CA ALA A 281 2.06 8.49 -10.97
C ALA A 281 1.72 9.94 -10.65
N GLU A 282 2.75 10.70 -10.24
CA GLU A 282 2.72 12.15 -10.16
C GLU A 282 3.21 12.70 -11.49
N ARG A 283 2.37 13.49 -12.17
CA ARG A 283 2.64 13.94 -13.53
C ARG A 283 2.27 15.39 -13.76
N HIS A 284 1.92 16.14 -12.72
CA HIS A 284 1.55 17.56 -12.82
C HIS A 284 2.14 18.39 -11.67
N THR A 285 2.49 19.64 -11.96
CA THR A 285 3.30 20.48 -11.06
C THR A 285 2.51 21.36 -10.09
N THR A 286 1.37 20.90 -9.58
CA THR A 286 0.50 21.71 -8.70
C THR A 286 0.57 21.24 -7.25
N LYS A 287 0.32 19.95 -7.00
CA LYS A 287 0.44 19.32 -5.68
C LYS A 287 0.88 17.88 -5.91
N SER A 288 1.33 17.24 -4.82
CA SER A 288 1.48 15.79 -4.78
C SER A 288 0.98 15.29 -3.43
N ASN A 289 -0.13 14.56 -3.44
CA ASN A 289 -0.82 14.02 -2.28
C ASN A 289 -0.74 12.49 -2.32
N PHE A 290 -0.32 11.89 -1.21
CA PHE A 290 -0.25 10.44 -1.10
C PHE A 290 -0.65 10.00 0.30
N ARG A 291 -1.79 9.35 0.39
CA ARG A 291 -2.32 8.85 1.66
C ARG A 291 -2.86 7.43 1.52
N MET A 292 -2.42 6.58 2.43
CA MET A 292 -2.94 5.22 2.60
C MET A 292 -3.54 5.09 3.99
N GLU A 293 -4.78 4.61 4.06
CA GLU A 293 -5.44 4.26 5.32
C GLU A 293 -6.04 2.87 5.23
N THR A 294 -5.75 2.00 6.20
CA THR A 294 -6.21 0.62 6.12
C THR A 294 -6.40 -0.07 7.46
N THR A 295 -7.36 -0.98 7.54
CA THR A 295 -7.46 -1.95 8.64
C THR A 295 -6.66 -3.24 8.37
N ILE A 296 -6.10 -3.37 7.15
CA ILE A 296 -5.38 -4.54 6.69
C ILE A 296 -3.96 -4.54 7.29
N GLN A 297 -3.54 -5.69 7.82
CA GLN A 297 -2.15 -5.87 8.22
C GLN A 297 -1.30 -6.24 7.00
N LEU A 298 -0.76 -5.22 6.33
CA LEU A 298 0.15 -5.40 5.19
C LEU A 298 1.47 -6.02 5.65
N ARG A 299 2.06 -6.84 4.77
CA ARG A 299 3.34 -7.51 4.97
C ARG A 299 4.21 -7.22 3.76
N SER A 300 5.38 -6.62 3.99
CA SER A 300 6.38 -6.42 2.94
C SER A 300 6.58 -7.71 2.16
N ALA A 301 6.45 -7.65 0.84
CA ALA A 301 6.89 -8.74 -0.02
C ALA A 301 8.42 -8.85 0.09
N GLU A 302 8.96 -10.06 0.19
CA GLU A 302 10.39 -10.26 0.00
C GLU A 302 10.74 -9.82 -1.43
N LEU A 303 11.54 -8.76 -1.58
CA LEU A 303 11.97 -8.31 -2.90
C LEU A 303 12.71 -9.48 -3.58
N PRO A 304 12.44 -9.79 -4.86
CA PRO A 304 13.28 -10.75 -5.59
C PRO A 304 14.72 -10.24 -5.55
N GLN A 305 15.66 -11.13 -5.24
CA GLN A 305 17.09 -10.83 -5.32
C GLN A 305 17.40 -10.29 -6.71
N THR A 306 17.78 -9.02 -6.81
CA THR A 306 18.37 -8.52 -8.05
C THR A 306 19.74 -9.16 -8.16
N ASP A 307 19.88 -10.11 -9.08
CA ASP A 307 21.18 -10.62 -9.50
C ASP A 307 21.99 -9.44 -10.06
N MET A 308 22.78 -8.82 -9.17
CA MET A 308 23.84 -7.91 -9.58
C MET A 308 24.98 -8.75 -10.13
N THR A 309 24.85 -9.23 -11.36
CA THR A 309 26.00 -9.61 -12.17
C THR A 309 26.31 -8.45 -13.10
N TYR A 310 27.08 -7.49 -12.60
CA TYR A 310 27.95 -6.70 -13.47
C TYR A 310 29.31 -7.42 -13.49
N ASP A 311 29.70 -7.89 -14.67
CA ASP A 311 31.07 -8.27 -15.03
C ASP A 311 31.57 -7.25 -16.07
#